data_AF-A0A953B5E4-F1
#
_entry.id   AF-A0A953B5E4-F1
#
_cell.length_a   1.000
_cell.length_b   1.000
_cell.length_c   1.000
_cell.angle_alpha   90.00
_cell.angle_beta   90.00
_cell.angle_gamma   90.00
#
_symmetry.space_group_name_H-M   'P 1'
#
loop_
_entity.id
_entity.type
_entity.pdbx_description
1 polymer ?
#
loop_
_entity_poly.entity_id
_entity_poly.type
_entity_poly.pdbx_seq_one_letter_code
_entity_poly.pdbx_strand_id
1 'polypeptide(L)'
;MPSSYEIIGPDVFRFEYYYVLSNGATSDSPNGWPNVAAIAVDLAVIDPRSRALLTEQQIGTLNGNSGLTNFLLDWEPDAHRPGDVLRQWQARIASIFRTQSLPRQTVAGIRLYERYFYVNQ
;
A
#
# COMPACT_ATOMS: atom_id res chain seq x y z
N MET A 1 4.07 0.86 -22.88
CA MET A 1 2.94 1.04 -21.95
C MET A 1 3.35 2.11 -20.97
N PRO A 2 2.56 3.16 -20.71
CA PRO A 2 2.86 4.04 -19.59
C PRO A 2 2.78 3.19 -18.33
N SER A 3 3.77 3.31 -17.45
CA SER A 3 3.73 2.63 -16.17
C SER A 3 2.51 3.07 -15.39
N SER A 4 1.71 2.13 -14.89
CA SER A 4 0.47 2.33 -14.14
C SER A 4 0.70 2.93 -12.74
N TYR A 5 1.55 3.96 -12.61
CA TYR A 5 1.75 4.65 -11.34
C TYR A 5 0.81 5.84 -11.29
N GLU A 6 -0.23 5.71 -10.46
CA GLU A 6 -1.00 6.85 -10.03
C GLU A 6 -0.15 7.67 -9.06
N ILE A 7 0.20 8.90 -9.46
CA ILE A 7 0.92 9.83 -8.58
C ILE A 7 -0.11 10.38 -7.58
N ILE A 8 -0.28 9.68 -6.47
CA ILE A 8 -1.13 10.12 -5.34
C ILE A 8 -0.49 11.32 -4.62
N GLY A 9 0.85 11.36 -4.57
CA GLY A 9 1.63 12.44 -3.97
C GLY A 9 3.14 12.14 -3.98
N PRO A 10 4.00 13.15 -3.74
CA PRO A 10 5.46 13.00 -3.86
C PRO A 10 6.08 12.01 -2.86
N ASP A 11 5.43 11.85 -1.72
CA ASP A 11 5.91 11.00 -0.62
C ASP A 11 5.26 9.61 -0.60
N VAL A 12 4.22 9.39 -1.42
CA VAL A 12 3.52 8.11 -1.55
C VAL A 12 4.31 7.23 -2.50
N PHE A 13 4.72 6.05 -2.05
CA PHE A 13 5.40 5.07 -2.91
C PHE A 13 4.63 3.76 -3.06
N ARG A 14 3.52 3.61 -2.33
CA ARG A 14 2.59 2.49 -2.48
C ARG A 14 1.17 2.92 -2.11
N PHE A 15 0.21 2.49 -2.89
CA PHE A 15 -1.21 2.78 -2.73
C PHE A 15 -2.02 1.57 -3.16
N GLU A 16 -2.92 1.12 -2.30
CA GLU A 16 -3.93 0.10 -2.60
C GLU A 16 -5.29 0.60 -2.14
N TYR A 17 -6.34 0.14 -2.80
CA TYR A 17 -7.69 0.39 -2.36
C TYR A 17 -8.60 -0.78 -2.69
N TYR A 18 -9.64 -0.95 -1.88
CA TYR A 18 -10.72 -1.88 -2.13
C TYR A 18 -12.01 -1.33 -1.54
N TYR A 19 -13.13 -1.80 -2.05
CA TYR A 19 -14.46 -1.44 -1.61
C TYR A 19 -14.90 -2.40 -0.52
N VAL A 20 -15.41 -1.85 0.58
CA VAL A 20 -16.17 -2.60 1.59
C VAL A 20 -17.64 -2.48 1.22
N LEU A 21 -18.26 -3.62 0.95
CA LEU A 21 -19.68 -3.72 0.61
C LEU A 21 -20.54 -3.69 1.87
N SER A 22 -21.80 -3.32 1.71
CA SER A 22 -22.78 -3.20 2.80
C SER A 22 -23.04 -4.51 3.55
N ASN A 23 -22.73 -5.66 2.95
CA ASN A 23 -22.78 -6.97 3.58
C ASN A 23 -21.47 -7.38 4.28
N GLY A 24 -20.48 -6.49 4.34
CA GLY A 24 -19.16 -6.73 4.92
C GLY A 24 -18.16 -7.46 4.00
N ALA A 25 -18.57 -7.86 2.79
CA ALA A 25 -17.65 -8.40 1.80
C ALA A 25 -16.75 -7.29 1.23
N THR A 26 -15.65 -7.69 0.59
CA THR A 26 -14.70 -6.78 -0.04
C THR A 26 -14.63 -7.03 -1.55
N SER A 27 -14.36 -5.99 -2.34
CA SER A 27 -14.30 -6.08 -3.79
C SER A 27 -13.39 -5.00 -4.38
N ASP A 28 -12.75 -5.27 -5.51
CA ASP A 28 -12.09 -4.29 -6.38
C ASP A 28 -13.04 -3.69 -7.44
N SER A 29 -14.17 -4.37 -7.69
CA SER A 29 -15.16 -4.02 -8.71
C SER A 29 -16.59 -4.18 -8.15
N PRO A 30 -17.08 -3.24 -7.34
CA PRO A 30 -18.40 -3.34 -6.74
C PRO A 30 -19.49 -3.26 -7.81
N ASN A 31 -20.55 -4.05 -7.64
CA ASN A 31 -21.75 -4.00 -8.49
C ASN A 31 -22.62 -2.76 -8.16
N GLY A 32 -22.06 -1.57 -8.37
CA GLY A 32 -22.69 -0.27 -8.17
C GLY A 32 -22.46 0.36 -6.79
N TRP A 33 -22.43 1.69 -6.78
CA TRP A 33 -22.25 2.53 -5.59
C TRP A 33 -23.26 2.31 -4.46
N PRO A 34 -24.56 2.01 -4.71
CA PRO A 34 -25.53 1.81 -3.62
C PRO A 34 -25.15 0.68 -2.64
N ASN A 35 -24.33 -0.28 -3.08
CA ASN A 35 -23.90 -1.40 -2.25
C ASN A 35 -22.57 -1.16 -1.53
N VAL A 36 -21.89 -0.03 -1.79
CA VAL A 36 -20.59 0.31 -1.18
C VAL A 36 -20.83 1.00 0.15
N ALA A 37 -20.31 0.42 1.23
CA ALA A 37 -20.32 1.03 2.56
C ALA A 37 -19.13 1.97 2.76
N ALA A 38 -17.95 1.57 2.29
CA ALA A 38 -16.73 2.38 2.38
C ALA A 38 -15.74 2.04 1.26
N ILE A 39 -14.83 2.97 1.01
CA ILE A 39 -13.58 2.73 0.28
C ILE A 39 -12.49 2.61 1.34
N ALA A 40 -11.87 1.44 1.43
CA ALA A 40 -10.70 1.22 2.26
C ALA A 40 -9.44 1.49 1.43
N VAL A 41 -8.50 2.22 2.02
CA VAL A 41 -7.28 2.68 1.36
C VAL A 41 -6.09 2.37 2.25
N ASP A 42 -5.12 1.64 1.69
CA ASP A 42 -3.82 1.38 2.29
C ASP A 42 -2.74 2.24 1.61
N LEU A 43 -1.95 2.95 2.40
CA LEU A 43 -0.94 3.91 1.95
C LEU A 43 0.41 3.65 2.61
N ALA A 44 1.47 3.60 1.80
CA ALA A 44 2.84 3.68 2.30
C ALA A 44 3.47 5.00 1.86
N VAL A 45 3.91 5.78 2.84
CA VAL A 45 4.59 7.05 2.63
C VAL A 45 5.98 7.01 3.23
N ILE A 46 6.90 7.78 2.65
CA ILE A 46 8.26 7.95 3.15
C ILE A 46 8.56 9.44 3.27
N ASP A 47 9.11 9.88 4.39
CA ASP A 47 9.47 11.29 4.54
C ASP A 47 10.56 11.71 3.52
N PRO A 48 10.58 12.97 3.07
CA PRO A 48 11.49 13.43 2.02
C PRO A 48 12.98 13.18 2.30
N ARG A 49 13.41 13.28 3.58
CA ARG A 49 14.83 13.08 3.93
C ARG A 49 15.22 11.62 3.81
N SER A 50 14.34 10.72 4.27
CA SER A 50 14.53 9.27 4.14
C SER A 50 14.45 8.81 2.68
N ARG A 51 13.58 9.43 1.88
CA ARG A 51 13.45 9.16 0.44
C ARG A 51 14.72 9.51 -0.33
N ALA A 52 15.37 10.63 0.00
CA ALA A 52 16.61 11.07 -0.64
C ALA A 52 17.80 10.11 -0.44
N LEU A 53 17.69 9.16 0.50
CA LEU A 53 18.69 8.11 0.73
C LEU A 53 18.50 6.88 -0.17
N LEU A 54 17.43 6.82 -0.95
CA LEU A 54 17.12 5.69 -1.82
C LEU A 54 17.45 5.99 -3.29
N THR A 55 17.88 4.95 -4.00
CA THR A 55 17.94 4.98 -5.47
C THR A 55 16.55 4.72 -6.07
N GLU A 56 16.33 5.15 -7.31
CA GLU A 56 15.10 4.85 -8.06
C GLU A 56 14.83 3.34 -8.14
N GLN A 57 15.88 2.51 -8.23
CA GLN A 57 15.74 1.06 -8.20
C GLN A 57 15.20 0.56 -6.86
N GLN A 58 15.71 1.08 -5.73
CA GLN A 58 15.22 0.71 -4.40
C GLN A 58 13.76 1.15 -4.19
N ILE A 59 13.39 2.33 -4.68
CA ILE A 59 11.99 2.80 -4.68
C ILE A 59 11.13 1.87 -5.55
N GLY A 60 11.64 1.47 -6.73
CA GLY A 60 10.98 0.51 -7.61
C GLY A 60 10.72 -0.85 -6.95
N THR A 61 11.69 -1.38 -6.18
CA THR A 61 11.52 -2.61 -5.40
C THR A 61 10.42 -2.45 -4.33
N LEU A 62 10.40 -1.32 -3.62
CA LEU A 62 9.39 -1.04 -2.60
C LEU A 62 7.97 -0.91 -3.19
N ASN A 63 7.86 -0.38 -4.40
CA ASN A 63 6.60 -0.20 -5.13
C ASN A 63 6.15 -1.47 -5.89
N GLY A 64 7.00 -2.51 -5.98
CA GLY A 64 6.67 -3.75 -6.72
C GLY A 64 6.94 -3.69 -8.23
N ASN A 65 7.65 -2.67 -8.70
CA ASN A 65 7.83 -2.37 -10.14
C ASN A 65 8.98 -3.11 -10.81
N SER A 66 9.87 -3.71 -10.03
CA SER A 66 11.16 -4.17 -10.52
C SER A 66 11.19 -5.65 -10.89
N GLY A 67 10.13 -6.24 -11.47
CA GLY A 67 10.10 -7.65 -11.86
C GLY A 67 10.43 -8.67 -10.75
N LEU A 68 10.53 -8.18 -9.52
CA LEU A 68 10.68 -8.90 -8.27
C LEU A 68 9.30 -8.94 -7.64
N THR A 69 9.01 -10.01 -6.91
CA THR A 69 7.79 -10.18 -6.13
C THR A 69 7.43 -8.88 -5.40
N ASN A 70 6.18 -8.42 -5.52
CA ASN A 70 5.67 -7.22 -4.84
C ASN A 70 6.09 -7.21 -3.37
N PHE A 71 7.07 -6.38 -3.01
CA PHE A 71 7.63 -6.37 -1.66
C PHE A 71 6.56 -5.97 -0.65
N LEU A 72 5.84 -4.89 -0.96
CA LEU A 72 4.53 -4.59 -0.41
C LEU A 72 3.51 -5.23 -1.34
N LEU A 73 2.76 -6.21 -0.84
CA LEU A 73 1.79 -6.98 -1.61
C LEU A 73 0.63 -6.11 -2.12
N ASP A 74 0.06 -6.53 -3.24
CA ASP A 74 -1.22 -6.02 -3.75
C ASP A 74 -2.35 -6.49 -2.84
N TRP A 75 -3.43 -5.71 -2.77
CA TRP A 75 -4.68 -6.27 -2.27
C TRP A 75 -5.20 -7.33 -3.25
N GLU A 76 -5.84 -8.37 -2.74
CA GLU A 76 -6.38 -9.45 -3.57
C GLU A 76 -7.77 -9.83 -3.04
N PRO A 77 -8.76 -10.00 -3.94
CA PRO A 77 -10.08 -10.47 -3.56
C PRO A 77 -9.98 -11.88 -2.97
N ASP A 78 -10.84 -12.18 -1.99
CA ASP A 78 -10.93 -13.43 -1.24
C ASP A 78 -9.73 -13.81 -0.35
N ALA A 79 -8.51 -13.38 -0.69
CA ALA A 79 -7.30 -13.62 0.09
C ALA A 79 -7.13 -12.65 1.27
N HIS A 80 -7.60 -11.41 1.12
CA HIS A 80 -7.45 -10.37 2.13
C HIS A 80 -8.77 -9.97 2.78
N ARG A 81 -8.70 -9.60 4.06
CA ARG A 81 -9.76 -8.95 4.83
C ARG A 81 -9.30 -7.55 5.25
N PRO A 82 -10.24 -6.69 5.69
CA PRO A 82 -9.87 -5.37 6.19
C PRO A 82 -8.76 -5.41 7.24
N GLY A 83 -7.73 -4.59 7.08
CA GLY A 83 -6.53 -4.54 7.92
C GLY A 83 -5.44 -5.58 7.61
N ASP A 84 -5.66 -6.55 6.72
CA ASP A 84 -4.64 -7.56 6.41
C ASP A 84 -3.47 -6.97 5.60
N VAL A 85 -3.75 -6.07 4.64
CA VAL A 85 -2.72 -5.43 3.81
C VAL A 85 -1.78 -4.59 4.66
N LEU A 86 -2.32 -3.66 5.48
CA LEU A 86 -1.53 -2.88 6.44
C LEU A 86 -0.65 -3.77 7.33
N ARG A 87 -1.21 -4.83 7.90
CA ARG A 87 -0.49 -5.75 8.80
C ARG A 87 0.67 -6.45 8.08
N GLN A 88 0.43 -6.91 6.86
CA GLN A 88 1.46 -7.59 6.10
C GLN A 88 2.55 -6.61 5.63
N TRP A 89 2.20 -5.39 5.21
CA TRP A 89 3.18 -4.35 4.91
C TRP A 89 4.05 -4.01 6.12
N GLN A 90 3.45 -3.89 7.31
CA GLN A 90 4.20 -3.71 8.57
C GLN A 90 5.18 -4.85 8.81
N ALA A 91 4.77 -6.11 8.60
CA ALA A 91 5.65 -7.27 8.75
C ALA A 91 6.80 -7.28 7.73
N ARG A 92 6.53 -6.89 6.47
CA ARG A 92 7.55 -6.79 5.41
C ARG A 92 8.56 -5.68 5.74
N ILE A 93 8.10 -4.49 6.10
CA ILE A 93 8.96 -3.40 6.56
C ILE A 93 9.79 -3.81 7.78
N ALA A 94 9.19 -4.50 8.75
CA ALA A 94 9.92 -5.03 9.91
C ALA A 94 11.02 -6.04 9.52
N SER A 95 10.83 -6.80 8.44
CA SER A 95 11.80 -7.79 7.96
C SER A 95 13.05 -7.14 7.35
N ILE A 96 12.95 -5.94 6.77
CA ILE A 96 14.11 -5.19 6.25
C ILE A 96 15.13 -4.92 7.36
N PHE A 97 14.65 -4.61 8.59
CA PHE A 97 15.55 -4.43 9.74
C PHE A 97 16.38 -5.67 10.06
N ARG A 98 15.88 -6.87 9.71
CA ARG A 98 16.56 -8.15 9.93
C ARG A 98 17.52 -8.50 8.80
N THR A 99 17.16 -8.17 7.56
CA THR A 99 17.95 -8.53 6.36
C THR A 99 18.98 -7.48 5.95
N GLN A 100 18.93 -6.28 6.54
CA GLN A 100 19.80 -5.13 6.21
C GLN A 100 19.79 -4.72 4.73
N SER A 101 18.69 -5.03 4.03
CA SER A 101 18.53 -4.73 2.59
C SER A 101 18.37 -3.24 2.28
N LEU A 102 18.06 -2.40 3.27
CA LEU A 102 17.98 -0.94 3.16
C LEU A 102 18.61 -0.25 4.39
N PRO A 103 19.06 1.02 4.25
CA PRO A 103 19.53 1.82 5.38
C PRO A 103 18.45 1.95 6.46
N ARG A 104 18.82 1.76 7.73
CA ARG A 104 17.88 1.85 8.86
C ARG A 104 17.19 3.22 8.95
N GLN A 105 17.90 4.28 8.59
CA GLN A 105 17.37 5.65 8.57
C GLN A 105 16.20 5.77 7.59
N THR A 106 16.30 5.14 6.41
CA THR A 106 15.22 5.11 5.44
C THR A 106 13.96 4.45 6.01
N VAL A 107 14.11 3.30 6.66
CA VAL A 107 12.96 2.56 7.19
C VAL A 107 12.25 3.32 8.31
N ALA A 108 13.01 4.05 9.14
CA ALA A 108 12.45 4.90 10.19
C ALA A 108 11.57 6.04 9.65
N GLY A 109 11.75 6.42 8.38
CA GLY A 109 10.94 7.41 7.68
C GLY A 109 9.63 6.91 7.10
N ILE A 110 9.41 5.59 7.09
CA ILE A 110 8.22 5.00 6.48
C ILE A 110 7.04 5.09 7.46
N ARG A 111 5.87 5.50 6.95
CA ARG A 111 4.60 5.43 7.66
C ARG A 111 3.59 4.67 6.81
N LEU A 112 2.84 3.81 7.47
CA LEU A 112 1.81 2.99 6.85
C LEU A 112 0.46 3.38 7.44
N TYR A 113 -0.54 3.56 6.59
CA TYR A 113 -1.88 3.94 7.00
C TYR A 113 -2.90 3.03 6.33
N GLU A 114 -3.94 2.66 7.07
CA GLU A 114 -5.22 2.25 6.52
C GLU A 114 -6.26 3.33 6.87
N ARG A 115 -7.11 3.68 5.91
CA ARG A 115 -8.18 4.68 6.06
C ARG A 115 -9.45 4.17 5.39
N TYR A 116 -10.58 4.45 6.02
CA TYR A 116 -11.90 4.12 5.49
C TYR A 116 -12.65 5.40 5.18
N PHE A 117 -13.10 5.53 3.94
CA PHE A 117 -13.93 6.63 3.47
C PHE A 117 -15.35 6.10 3.28
N TYR A 118 -16.22 6.37 4.26
CA TYR A 118 -17.61 5.91 4.24
C TYR A 118 -18.41 6.68 3.20
N VAL A 119 -19.18 5.97 2.37
CA VAL A 119 -19.89 6.55 1.22
C VAL A 119 -21.25 7.13 1.62
N ASN A 120 -21.88 6.59 2.67
CA ASN A 120 -23.13 7.12 3.23
C ASN A 120 -22.98 7.26 4.76
N GLN A 121 -22.92 8.50 5.25
CA GLN A 121 -23.16 8.87 6.65
C GLN A 121 -24.38 9.77 6.72
#